data_AF-A0AAV0WIH1-F1
#
_entry.id   AF-A0AAV0WIH1-F1
#
_cell.length_a   1.000
_cell.length_b   1.000
_cell.length_c   1.000
_cell.angle_alpha   90.00
_cell.angle_beta   90.00
_cell.angle_gamma   90.00
#
_symmetry.space_group_name_H-M   'P 1'
#
loop_
_entity.id
_entity.type
_entity.pdbx_description
1 polymer ?
#
loop_
_entity_poly.entity_id
_entity_poly.type
_entity_poly.pdbx_seq_one_letter_code
_entity_poly.pdbx_strand_id
1 'polypeptide(L)' 'MYKLIFDEPYDDIPVGRKPVLMQNEIKYENLYKKPLSITLSKYQDLQKLKQFLPVDTHSFYDSLEHASSFKTKKGKI' A
#
# COMPACT_ATOMS: atom_id res chain seq x y z
N MET A 1 44.87 -1.75 -3.24
CA MET A 1 44.68 -1.09 -4.54
C MET A 1 44.21 -2.13 -5.53
N TYR A 2 43.03 -1.96 -6.14
CA TYR A 2 42.60 -2.79 -7.25
C TYR A 2 42.99 -2.08 -8.56
N LYS A 3 43.72 -2.77 -9.43
CA LYS A 3 44.10 -2.26 -10.75
C LYS A 3 43.01 -2.72 -11.72
N LEU A 4 42.28 -1.76 -12.31
CA LEU A 4 41.29 -2.06 -13.33
C LEU A 4 42.04 -2.42 -14.62
N ILE A 5 41.81 -3.63 -15.12
CA ILE A 5 42.37 -4.13 -16.37
C ILE A 5 41.31 -3.88 -17.44
N PHE A 6 41.56 -2.90 -18.33
CA PHE A 6 40.59 -2.49 -19.35
C PHE A 6 40.79 -3.20 -20.70
N ASP A 7 41.89 -3.95 -20.85
CA ASP A 7 42.26 -4.64 -22.08
C ASP A 7 41.85 -6.13 -22.08
N GLU A 8 41.06 -6.57 -21.10
CA GLU A 8 40.57 -7.95 -21.04
C GLU A 8 39.42 -8.14 -22.05
N PRO A 9 39.45 -9.21 -22.88
CA PRO A 9 38.32 -9.52 -23.74
C PRO A 9 37.07 -9.77 -22.88
N TYR A 10 35.91 -9.39 -23.40
CA TYR A 10 34.64 -9.64 -22.70
C TYR A 10 34.42 -11.15 -22.55
N ASP A 11 34.39 -11.61 -21.30
CA ASP A 11 33.94 -12.95 -20.94
C ASP A 11 32.42 -12.98 -20.70
N ASP A 12 31.81 -14.13 -20.96
CA ASP A 12 30.41 -14.34 -20.68
C ASP A 12 30.13 -14.24 -19.17
N ILE A 13 29.07 -13.51 -18.81
CA ILE A 13 28.63 -13.41 -17.42
C ILE A 13 28.25 -14.82 -16.92
N PRO A 14 28.71 -15.25 -15.74
CA PRO A 14 28.35 -16.56 -15.21
C PRO A 14 26.83 -16.70 -15.13
N VAL A 15 26.32 -17.79 -15.71
CA VAL A 15 24.89 -18.06 -15.80
C VAL A 15 24.30 -18.15 -14.38
N GLY A 16 23.35 -17.26 -14.08
CA GLY A 16 22.67 -17.21 -12.80
C GLY A 16 21.96 -18.53 -12.47
N ARG A 17 21.78 -18.81 -11.17
CA ARG A 17 21.07 -20.01 -10.71
C ARG A 17 19.65 -20.03 -11.29
N LYS A 18 19.22 -21.20 -11.79
CA LYS A 18 17.84 -21.39 -12.28
C LYS A 18 16.85 -21.06 -11.14
N PRO A 19 15.76 -20.34 -11.41
CA PRO A 19 14.76 -20.05 -10.39
C PRO A 19 14.21 -21.37 -9.86
N VAL A 20 14.35 -21.59 -8.55
CA VAL A 20 13.67 -22.68 -7.87
C VAL A 20 12.19 -22.33 -7.89
N LEU A 21 11.40 -23.12 -8.61
CA LEU A 21 9.94 -23.04 -8.54
C LEU A 21 9.57 -23.35 -7.08
N MET A 22 9.24 -22.32 -6.29
CA MET A 22 8.76 -22.53 -4.94
C MET A 22 7.43 -23.27 -5.03
N GLN A 23 7.45 -24.58 -4.75
CA GLN A 23 6.29 -25.47 -4.83
C GLN A 23 5.30 -25.26 -3.67
N ASN A 24 5.63 -24.39 -2.71
CA ASN A 24 4.77 -24.07 -1.58
C ASN A 24 4.12 -22.71 -1.81
N GLU A 25 2.79 -22.70 -1.92
CA GLU A 25 2.00 -21.47 -1.83
C GLU A 25 2.25 -20.82 -0.47
N ILE A 26 3.04 -19.74 -0.44
CA ILE A 26 3.24 -18.97 0.78
C ILE A 26 1.92 -18.26 1.09
N LYS A 27 1.14 -18.82 2.02
CA LYS A 27 -0.07 -18.17 2.55
C LYS A 27 0.34 -17.14 3.59
N TYR A 28 0.37 -15.88 3.19
CA TYR A 28 0.54 -14.77 4.11
C TYR A 28 -0.69 -14.61 4.99
N GLU A 29 -0.50 -14.41 6.29
CA GLU A 29 -1.60 -14.02 7.17
C GLU A 29 -2.01 -12.57 6.89
N ASN A 30 -3.32 -12.34 6.90
CA ASN A 30 -3.85 -10.99 6.77
C ASN A 30 -3.50 -10.18 8.02
N LEU A 31 -2.76 -9.09 7.85
CA LEU A 31 -2.38 -8.17 8.94
C LEU A 31 -3.61 -7.55 9.64
N TYR A 32 -4.74 -7.44 8.93
CA TYR A 32 -5.96 -6.82 9.43
C TYR A 32 -7.18 -7.69 9.13
N LYS A 33 -8.06 -7.85 10.13
CA LYS A 33 -9.30 -8.64 10.02
C LYS A 33 -10.42 -7.88 9.30
N LYS A 34 -10.45 -6.55 9.43
CA LYS A 34 -11.48 -5.68 8.85
C LYS A 34 -10.96 -4.26 8.65
N PRO A 35 -11.51 -3.50 7.68
CA PRO A 35 -11.18 -2.10 7.50
C PRO A 35 -11.56 -1.27 8.73
N LEU A 36 -10.84 -0.17 8.92
CA LEU A 36 -11.08 0.75 10.02
C LEU A 36 -12.38 1.52 9.75
N SER A 37 -13.31 1.54 10.72
CA SER A 37 -14.55 2.31 10.58
C SER A 37 -14.26 3.81 10.55
N ILE A 38 -14.67 4.46 9.46
CA ILE A 38 -14.57 5.90 9.28
C ILE A 38 -15.77 6.56 9.98
N THR A 39 -15.51 7.60 10.75
CA THR A 39 -16.57 8.38 11.41
C THR A 39 -17.17 9.39 10.46
N LEU A 40 -18.45 9.78 10.67
CA LEU A 40 -19.12 10.77 9.83
C LEU A 40 -18.32 12.07 9.67
N SER A 41 -17.77 12.62 10.76
CA SER A 41 -16.93 13.83 10.70
C SER A 41 -15.69 13.65 9.82
N LYS A 42 -15.03 12.48 9.90
CA LYS A 42 -13.84 12.21 9.09
C LYS A 42 -14.21 12.04 7.62
N TYR A 43 -15.32 11.37 7.34
CA TYR A 43 -15.85 11.24 5.99
C TYR A 43 -16.15 12.61 5.36
N GLN A 44 -16.79 13.52 6.12
CA GLN A 44 -17.03 14.89 5.66
C GLN A 44 -15.74 15.64 5.34
N ASP A 45 -14.71 15.50 6.18
CA ASP A 45 -13.40 16.13 5.93
C ASP A 45 -12.74 15.56 4.67
N LEU A 46 -12.85 14.25 4.43
CA LEU A 46 -12.35 13.61 3.22
C LEU A 46 -13.10 14.08 1.96
N GLN A 47 -14.42 14.29 2.06
CA GLN A 47 -15.22 14.82 0.95
C GLN A 47 -14.87 16.28 0.63
N LYS A 48 -14.48 17.08 1.62
CA LYS A 48 -13.92 18.42 1.39
C LYS A 48 -12.55 18.35 0.73
N LEU A 49 -11.68 17.44 1.18
CA LEU A 49 -10.35 17.23 0.59
C LEU A 49 -10.45 16.78 -0.88
N LYS A 50 -11.43 15.93 -1.21
CA LYS A 50 -11.71 15.46 -2.57
C LYS A 50 -11.81 16.60 -3.59
N GLN A 51 -12.32 17.76 -3.19
CA GLN A 51 -12.46 18.93 -4.07
C GLN A 51 -11.13 19.46 -4.61
N PHE A 52 -10.02 19.18 -3.94
CA PHE A 52 -8.67 19.59 -4.33
C PHE A 52 -7.90 18.51 -5.08
N LEU A 53 -8.47 17.31 -5.24
CA LEU A 53 -7.85 16.18 -5.90
C LEU A 53 -8.40 16.01 -7.33
N PRO A 54 -7.64 15.38 -8.23
CA PRO A 54 -8.10 15.16 -9.59
C PRO A 54 -9.30 14.19 -9.63
N VAL A 55 -10.15 14.36 -10.64
CA VAL A 55 -11.50 13.74 -10.72
C VAL A 55 -11.44 12.21 -10.79
N ASP A 56 -10.38 11.66 -11.37
CA ASP A 56 -10.13 10.21 -11.44
C ASP A 56 -10.09 9.56 -10.05
N THR A 57 -9.59 10.26 -9.04
CA THR A 57 -9.51 9.78 -7.65
C THR A 57 -10.83 9.88 -6.88
N HIS A 58 -11.85 10.58 -7.39
CA HIS A 58 -13.06 10.88 -6.62
C HIS A 58 -13.89 9.63 -6.31
N SER A 59 -13.90 8.66 -7.22
CA SER A 59 -14.59 7.37 -7.07
C SER A 59 -14.19 6.64 -5.78
N PHE A 60 -12.91 6.74 -5.38
CA PHE A 60 -12.42 6.15 -4.15
C PHE A 60 -13.12 6.73 -2.92
N TYR A 61 -13.17 8.06 -2.80
CA TYR A 61 -13.76 8.74 -1.64
C TYR A 61 -15.27 8.54 -1.52
N ASP A 62 -15.96 8.41 -2.65
CA ASP A 62 -17.42 8.23 -2.69
C ASP A 62 -17.85 6.81 -2.32
N SER A 63 -16.96 5.84 -2.47
CA SER A 63 -17.19 4.43 -2.10
C SER A 63 -16.88 4.12 -0.62
N LEU A 64 -16.36 5.08 0.15
CA LEU A 64 -15.93 4.84 1.53
C LEU A 64 -17.10 4.56 2.48
N GLU A 65 -17.12 3.37 3.07
CA GLU A 65 -18.01 3.01 4.16
C GLU A 65 -17.73 3.87 5.41
N HIS A 66 -18.76 4.49 5.96
CA HIS A 66 -18.66 5.37 7.12
C HIS A 66 -19.85 5.20 8.06
N ALA A 67 -19.62 5.53 9.34
CA ALA A 67 -20.67 5.54 10.34
C ALA A 67 -21.68 6.66 10.07
N SER A 68 -22.96 6.40 10.34
CA SER A 68 -24.05 7.36 10.19
C SER A 68 -24.08 8.44 11.29
N SER A 69 -23.29 8.29 12.36
CA SER A 69 -23.31 9.18 13.51
C SER A 69 -21.94 9.75 13.86
N PHE A 70 -21.96 10.90 14.54
CA PHE A 70 -20.76 11.51 15.10
C PHE A 70 -20.29 10.73 16.33
N LYS A 71 -18.96 10.71 16.55
CA LYS A 71 -18.40 10.16 17.79
C LYS A 71 -18.89 10.99 18.96
N THR A 72 -19.68 10.37 19.83
CA THR A 72 -19.96 10.95 21.15
C THR A 72 -18.68 10.85 21.97
N LYS A 73 -18.18 11.99 22.47
CA LYS A 73 -17.11 11.98 23.47
C LYS A 73 -17.69 11.26 24.69
N LYS A 74 -17.16 10.08 25.03
CA LYS A 74 -17.44 9.48 26.33
C LYS A 74 -16.84 10.41 27.37
N GLY A 75 -17.68 11.23 27.99
CA GLY A 75 -17.29 12.00 29.17
C GLY A 75 -16.76 11.02 30.21
N LYS A 76 -15.55 11.26 30.70
CA LYS A 76 -15.11 10.62 31.95
C LYS A 76 -15.97 11.26 33.04
N ILE A 77 -16.84 10.46 33.65
CA ILE A 77 -17.47 10.77 34.94
C ILE A 77 -16.46 10.38 36.01
#